data_AF-A0A932MBP3-F1
#
_entry.id   AF-A0A932MBP3-F1
#
_cell.length_a   1.000
_cell.length_b   1.000
_cell.length_c   1.000
_cell.angle_alpha   90.00
_cell.angle_beta   90.00
_cell.angle_gamma   90.00
#
_symmetry.space_group_name_H-M   'P 1'
#
loop_
_entity.id
_entity.type
_entity.pdbx_description
1 polymer ?
#
loop_
_entity_poly.entity_id
_entity_poly.type
_entity_poly.pdbx_seq_one_letter_code
_entity_poly.pdbx_strand_id
1 'polypeptide(L)'
;MSQAVRIIKKYPNRRLYDTETSSYITLADVKKLVLGHIEFRVEDAKTREDLTRCILLQIILEEESAGTPIFSSEMLSQIIRFYGNAMQG
;
A
#
# COMPACT_ATOMS: atom_id res chain seq x y z
N MET A 1 1.44 -10.29 24.06
CA MET A 1 1.83 -8.88 23.94
C MET A 1 1.31 -8.41 22.60
N SER A 2 0.37 -7.47 22.57
CA SER A 2 -0.12 -6.88 21.32
C SER A 2 1.03 -6.09 20.71
N GLN A 3 1.64 -6.64 19.67
CA GLN A 3 2.68 -5.94 18.92
C GLN A 3 2.00 -4.71 18.31
N ALA A 4 2.44 -3.51 18.70
CA ALA A 4 1.85 -2.29 18.19
C ALA A 4 2.08 -2.23 16.67
N VAL A 5 1.01 -2.04 15.90
CA VAL A 5 1.08 -1.91 14.43
C VAL A 5 2.00 -0.73 14.09
N ARG A 6 2.99 -0.96 13.23
CA ARG A 6 3.96 0.05 12.82
C ARG A 6 3.27 1.16 12.03
N ILE A 7 3.46 2.43 12.42
CA ILE A 7 2.79 3.55 11.77
C ILE A 7 3.72 4.22 10.77
N ILE A 8 3.21 4.39 9.55
CA ILE A 8 3.89 5.11 8.47
C ILE A 8 3.03 6.34 8.15
N LYS A 9 3.61 7.54 8.30
CA LYS A 9 2.93 8.79 8.00
C LYS A 9 3.19 9.22 6.56
N LYS A 10 2.14 9.44 5.79
CA LYS A 10 2.20 10.00 4.44
C LYS A 10 2.04 11.51 4.48
N TYR A 11 3.00 12.22 3.91
CA TYR A 11 2.97 13.67 3.77
C TYR A 11 2.56 14.08 2.33
N PRO A 12 1.97 15.28 2.14
CA PRO A 12 1.50 15.75 0.83
C PRO A 12 2.58 15.79 -0.25
N ASN A 13 3.85 15.97 0.11
CA ASN A 13 4.99 15.98 -0.80
C ASN A 13 5.48 14.57 -1.22
N ARG A 14 4.58 13.57 -1.19
CA ARG A 14 4.84 12.15 -1.47
C ARG A 14 5.83 11.46 -0.52
N ARG A 15 6.30 12.13 0.53
CA ARG A 15 7.20 11.51 1.51
C ARG A 15 6.44 10.57 2.44
N LEU A 16 7.06 9.44 2.75
CA LEU A 16 6.62 8.50 3.78
C LEU A 16 7.60 8.60 4.94
N TYR A 17 7.07 8.67 6.16
CA TYR A 17 7.86 8.75 7.38
C TYR A 17 7.50 7.59 8.28
N ASP A 18 8.48 6.81 8.66
CA ASP A 18 8.32 5.68 9.54
C ASP A 18 8.49 6.12 11.00
N THR A 19 7.46 5.90 11.82
CA THR A 19 7.52 6.32 13.23
C THR A 19 8.37 5.39 14.09
N GLU A 20 8.62 4.16 13.66
CA GLU A 20 9.42 3.19 14.41
C GLU A 20 10.91 3.43 14.21
N THR A 21 11.36 3.63 12.96
CA THR A 21 12.77 3.98 12.67
C THR A 21 13.06 5.47 12.72
N SER A 22 12.03 6.30 12.91
CA SER A 22 12.13 7.77 12.92
C SER A 22 12.85 8.33 11.69
N SER A 23 12.50 7.82 10.51
CA SER A 23 13.18 8.15 9.26
C SER A 23 12.22 8.26 8.09
N TYR A 24 12.62 9.03 7.07
CA TYR A 24 11.93 9.00 5.79
C TYR A 24 12.27 7.71 5.05
N ILE A 25 11.23 7.08 4.49
CA ILE A 25 11.34 5.82 3.76
C ILE A 25 10.71 5.96 2.38
N THR A 26 11.08 5.06 1.47
CA THR A 26 10.54 5.00 0.11
C THR A 26 9.41 3.98 0.01
N LEU A 27 8.68 3.98 -1.12
CA LEU A 27 7.69 2.93 -1.38
C LEU A 27 8.35 1.54 -1.46
N ALA A 28 9.58 1.46 -1.96
CA ALA A 28 10.37 0.23 -1.98
C ALA A 28 10.71 -0.29 -0.57
N ASP A 29 10.87 0.60 0.41
CA ASP A 29 11.07 0.19 1.80
C ASP A 29 9.77 -0.30 2.43
N VAL A 30 8.63 0.33 2.12
CA VAL A 30 7.31 -0.21 2.52
C VAL A 30 7.06 -1.58 1.91
N LYS A 31 7.46 -1.80 0.66
CA LYS A 31 7.40 -3.14 0.04
C LYS A 31 8.20 -4.17 0.83
N LYS A 32 9.40 -3.82 1.34
CA LYS A 32 10.17 -4.73 2.20
C LYS A 32 9.42 -5.10 3.47
N LEU A 33 8.64 -4.17 4.05
CA LEU A 33 7.80 -4.47 5.22
C LEU A 33 6.71 -5.49 4.88
N VAL A 34 6.04 -5.34 3.73
CA VAL A 34 5.04 -6.31 3.23
C VAL A 34 5.67 -7.69 3.07
N LEU A 35 6.82 -7.77 2.39
CA LEU A 35 7.55 -9.03 2.16
C LEU A 35 8.08 -9.65 3.46
N GLY A 36 8.41 -8.83 4.45
CA GLY A 36 8.84 -9.25 5.78
C GLY A 36 7.69 -9.65 6.71
N HIS A 37 6.43 -9.65 6.23
CA HIS A 37 5.23 -9.90 7.03
C HIS A 37 5.13 -8.98 8.27
N ILE A 38 5.63 -7.75 8.14
CA ILE A 38 5.53 -6.75 9.21
C ILE A 38 4.19 -6.05 9.08
N GLU A 39 3.38 -6.09 10.13
CA GLU A 39 2.12 -5.35 10.18
C GLU A 39 2.38 -3.84 10.28
N PHE A 40 1.82 -3.08 9.35
CA PHE A 40 1.89 -1.63 9.36
C PHE A 40 0.56 -1.00 8.96
N ARG A 41 0.41 0.28 9.31
CA ARG A 41 -0.66 1.15 8.82
C ARG A 41 -0.05 2.41 8.23
N VAL A 42 -0.59 2.85 7.11
CA VAL A 42 -0.23 4.13 6.51
C VAL A 42 -1.32 5.14 6.81
N GLU A 43 -0.96 6.26 7.43
CA GLU A 43 -1.90 7.33 7.79
C GLU A 43 -1.50 8.63 7.12
N ASP A 44 -2.46 9.41 6.64
CA ASP A 44 -2.19 10.78 6.22
C ASP A 44 -1.74 11.62 7.43
N ALA A 45 -0.60 12.29 7.32
CA ALA A 45 -0.01 13.04 8.41
C ALA A 45 -0.87 14.23 8.89
N LYS A 46 -1.76 14.74 8.03
CA LYS A 46 -2.64 15.88 8.30
C LYS A 46 -4.04 15.44 8.70
N THR A 47 -4.65 14.52 7.95
CA THR A 47 -6.05 14.12 8.16
C THR A 47 -6.20 12.89 9.05
N ARG A 48 -5.12 12.11 9.25
CA ARG A 48 -5.14 10.78 9.90
C ARG A 48 -6.02 9.75 9.18
N GLU A 49 -6.34 10.00 7.91
CA GLU A 49 -7.03 9.03 7.07
C GLU A 49 -6.16 7.79 6.87
N ASP A 50 -6.76 6.61 6.91
CA ASP A 50 -6.08 5.35 6.61
C ASP A 50 -5.85 5.23 5.09
N LEU A 51 -4.58 5.37 4.70
CA LEU A 51 -4.10 5.28 3.33
C LEU A 51 -3.44 3.93 3.02
N THR A 52 -3.52 2.94 3.92
CA THR A 52 -2.84 1.65 3.79
C THR A 52 -3.19 0.97 2.47
N ARG A 53 -4.49 0.88 2.17
CA ARG A 53 -4.96 0.29 0.91
C ARG A 53 -4.43 1.02 -0.32
N CYS A 54 -4.40 2.35 -0.28
CA CYS A 54 -3.90 3.18 -1.38
C CYS A 54 -2.41 2.91 -1.64
N ILE A 55 -1.60 2.82 -0.58
CA ILE A 55 -0.17 2.52 -0.68
C ILE A 55 0.09 1.11 -1.20
N LEU A 56 -0.66 0.11 -0.74
CA LEU A 56 -0.52 -1.26 -1.25
C LEU A 56 -0.84 -1.34 -2.75
N LEU A 57 -1.90 -0.67 -3.21
CA LEU A 57 -2.22 -0.59 -4.64
C LEU A 57 -1.12 0.13 -5.44
N GLN A 58 -0.53 1.18 -4.87
CA GLN A 58 0.58 1.89 -5.51
C GLN A 58 1.82 0.98 -5.66
N ILE A 59 2.14 0.18 -4.64
CA ILE A 59 3.24 -0.80 -4.70
C ILE A 59 3.00 -1.79 -5.84
N ILE A 60 1.80 -2.36 -5.91
CA ILE A 60 1.39 -3.30 -6.96
C ILE A 60 1.57 -2.66 -8.35
N LEU A 61 1.09 -1.42 -8.52
CA LEU A 61 1.21 -0.71 -9.80
C LEU A 61 2.66 -0.44 -10.22
N GLU A 62 3.54 -0.08 -9.28
CA GLU A 62 4.96 0.12 -9.56
C GLU A 62 5.63 -1.19 -9.98
N GLU A 63 5.34 -2.32 -9.31
CA GLU A 63 5.91 -3.62 -9.69
C GLU A 63 5.45 -4.08 -11.07
N GLU A 64 4.18 -3.90 -11.42
CA GLU A 64 3.65 -4.24 -12.75
C GLU A 64 4.27 -3.38 -13.87
N SER A 65 4.68 -2.15 -13.55
CA SER A 65 5.30 -1.23 -14.52
C SER A 65 6.81 -1.45 -14.68
N ALA A 66 7.47 -2.08 -13.71
CA ALA A 66 8.93 -2.14 -13.61
C ALA A 66 9.60 -3.26 -14.43
N GLY A 67 8.85 -4.20 -15.03
CA GLY A 67 9.48 -5.15 -15.96
C GLY A 67 8.61 -6.31 -16.43
N THR A 68 8.18 -7.19 -15.53
CA THR A 68 7.39 -8.37 -15.87
C THR A 68 6.05 -8.33 -15.12
N PRO A 69 4.98 -7.84 -15.75
CA PRO A 69 3.66 -7.84 -15.13
C PRO A 69 3.25 -9.28 -14.78
N ILE A 70 2.89 -9.48 -13.52
CA ILE A 70 2.43 -10.77 -12.99
C ILE A 70 0.93 -10.94 -13.29
N PHE A 71 0.18 -9.84 -13.38
CA PHE A 71 -1.25 -9.90 -13.65
C PHE A 71 -1.52 -9.96 -15.15
N SER A 72 -2.25 -10.99 -15.57
CA SER A 72 -2.80 -11.03 -16.92
C SER A 72 -3.93 -10.01 -17.09
N SER A 73 -4.11 -9.51 -18.31
CA SER A 73 -5.25 -8.64 -18.67
C SER A 73 -6.60 -9.30 -18.34
N GLU A 74 -6.68 -10.62 -18.46
CA GLU A 74 -7.85 -11.41 -18.08
C GLU A 74 -8.11 -11.31 -16.57
N MET A 75 -7.10 -11.51 -15.73
CA MET A 75 -7.23 -11.41 -14.27
C MET A 75 -7.65 -10.00 -13.84
N LEU A 76 -7.02 -8.96 -14.38
CA LEU A 76 -7.40 -7.57 -14.10
C LEU A 76 -8.85 -7.29 -14.50
N SER A 77 -9.28 -7.79 -15.66
CA SER A 77 -10.67 -7.67 -16.11
C SER A 77 -11.65 -8.36 -15.17
N GLN A 78 -11.29 -9.54 -14.64
CA GLN A 78 -12.13 -10.25 -13.66
C GLN A 78 -12.23 -9.47 -12.34
N ILE A 79 -11.12 -8.89 -11.86
CA ILE A 79 -11.14 -8.03 -10.66
C ILE A 79 -12.07 -6.83 -10.87
N ILE A 80 -11.98 -6.15 -12.01
CA ILE A 80 -12.84 -5.00 -12.32
C ILE A 80 -14.32 -5.41 -12.41
N ARG A 81 -14.63 -6.53 -13.08
CA ARG A 81 -16.01 -7.05 -13.16
C ARG A 81 -16.55 -7.44 -11.79
N PHE A 82 -15.73 -8.02 -10.93
CA PHE A 82 -16.13 -8.37 -9.57
C PHE A 82 -16.58 -7.13 -8.78
N TYR A 83 -15.85 -6.02 -8.87
CA TYR A 83 -16.28 -4.76 -8.27
C TYR A 83 -17.58 -4.22 -8.89
N GLY A 84 -17.77 -4.35 -10.21
CA GLY A 84 -19.00 -3.94 -10.88
C GLY A 84 -20.24 -4.74 -10.45
N ASN A 85 -20.09 -6.05 -10.24
CA ASN A 85 -21.18 -6.92 -9.80
C ASN A 85 -21.46 -6.81 -8.29
N ALA A 86 -20.43 -6.60 -7.47
CA ALA A 86 -20.57 -6.44 -6.01
C ALA A 86 -21.33 -5.15 -5.62
N MET A 87 -21.39 -4.15 -6.50
CA MET A 87 -22.15 -2.91 -6.30
C MET A 87 -23.61 -2.97 -6.80
N GLN A 88 -24.02 -4.06 -7.46
CA GLN A 88 -25.39 -4.27 -7.95
C GLN A 88 -26.25 -5.17 -7.04
N GLY A 89 -25.75 -5.55 -5.87
CA GLY A 89 -26.46 -6.34 -4.84
C GLY A 89 -26.88 -5.51 -3.64
#